data_AF-A0A075K2L2-F1
#
_entry.id   AF-A0A075K2L2-F1
#
_cell.length_a   1.000
_cell.length_b   1.000
_cell.length_c   1.000
_cell.angle_alpha   90.00
_cell.angle_beta   90.00
_cell.angle_gamma   90.00
#
_symmetry.space_group_name_H-M   'P 1'
#
loop_
_entity.id
_entity.type
_entity.pdbx_description
1 polymer ?
#
loop_
_entity_poly.entity_id
_entity_poly.type
_entity_poly.pdbx_seq_one_letter_code
_entity_poly.pdbx_strand_id
1 'polypeptide(L)' 'MTTRAQLQKALNRLEAYLPHLLDQFPEPENFWPAFAGEADPVLDGAPAHDHDWVADRLESMLRFHGAPSPR' A
#
# COMPACT_ATOMS: atom_id res chain seq x y z
N MET A 1 15.86 -11.98 -0.47
CA MET A 1 14.64 -12.03 0.37
C MET A 1 14.59 -10.78 1.20
N THR A 2 13.48 -10.05 1.14
CA THR A 2 13.26 -8.85 1.95
C THR A 2 12.91 -9.29 3.37
N THR A 3 13.55 -8.68 4.37
CA THR A 3 13.24 -8.94 5.78
C THR A 3 11.98 -8.18 6.19
N ARG A 4 11.30 -8.63 7.25
CA ARG A 4 10.13 -7.94 7.81
C ARG A 4 10.40 -6.48 8.18
N ALA A 5 11.60 -6.16 8.66
CA ALA A 5 12.00 -4.77 8.94
C ALA A 5 12.09 -3.90 7.67
N GLN A 6 12.55 -4.47 6.55
CA GLN A 6 12.60 -3.78 5.27
C GLN A 6 11.19 -3.58 4.68
N LEU A 7 10.32 -4.59 4.80
CA LEU A 7 8.91 -4.47 4.42
C LEU A 7 8.19 -3.39 5.24
N GLN A 8 8.38 -3.38 6.57
CA GLN A 8 7.83 -2.34 7.44
C GLN A 8 8.28 -0.94 7.01
N LYS A 9 9.56 -0.78 6.66
CA LYS A 9 10.08 0.50 6.19
C LYS A 9 9.45 0.92 4.86
N ALA A 10 9.22 -0.02 3.94
CA ALA A 10 8.54 0.24 2.67
C ALA A 10 7.07 0.64 2.90
N LEU A 11 6.35 -0.12 3.74
CA LEU A 11 4.96 0.16 4.10
C LEU A 11 4.79 1.54 4.78
N ASN A 12 5.70 1.91 5.67
CA ASN A 12 5.68 3.23 6.31
C ASN A 12 5.90 4.37 5.29
N ARG A 13 6.70 4.14 4.25
CA ARG A 13 6.90 5.13 3.18
C ARG A 13 5.65 5.26 2.31
N LEU A 14 5.04 4.13 1.96
CA LEU A 14 3.78 4.12 1.22
C LEU A 14 2.67 4.83 2.00
N GLU A 15 2.52 4.53 3.29
CA GLU A 15 1.56 5.18 4.18
C GLU A 15 1.79 6.69 4.28
N ALA A 16 3.04 7.14 4.39
CA ALA A 16 3.37 8.57 4.38
C ALA A 16 3.08 9.26 3.03
N TYR A 17 3.14 8.51 1.92
CA TYR A 17 2.86 9.00 0.57
C TYR A 17 1.36 8.95 0.23
N LEU A 18 0.58 8.15 0.95
CA LEU A 18 -0.82 7.89 0.68
C LEU A 18 -1.70 9.16 0.64
N PRO A 19 -1.55 10.16 1.54
CA PRO A 19 -2.30 11.41 1.43
C PRO A 19 -2.04 12.17 0.12
N HIS A 20 -0.81 12.13 -0.39
CA HIS A 20 -0.46 12.78 -1.64
C HIS A 20 -1.08 12.05 -2.84
N LEU A 21 -1.08 10.72 -2.83
CA LEU A 21 -1.79 9.89 -3.81
C LEU A 21 -3.29 10.21 -3.84
N LEU A 22 -3.92 10.37 -2.69
CA LEU A 22 -5.35 10.70 -2.58
C LEU A 22 -5.66 12.11 -3.09
N ASP A 23 -4.77 13.08 -2.86
CA ASP A 23 -4.91 14.45 -3.38
C ASP A 23 -4.71 14.51 -4.91
N GLN A 24 -3.72 13.78 -5.41
CA GLN A 24 -3.40 13.73 -6.84
C GLN A 24 -4.42 12.91 -7.66
N PHE A 25 -4.97 11.85 -7.07
CA PHE A 25 -5.91 10.94 -7.71
C PHE A 25 -7.18 10.77 -6.87
N PRO A 26 -8.10 11.75 -6.88
CA PRO A 26 -9.33 11.67 -6.09
C PRO A 26 -10.32 10.62 -6.65
N GLU A 27 -10.22 10.31 -7.94
CA GLU A 27 -11.08 9.33 -8.60
C GLU A 27 -10.57 7.91 -8.34
N PRO A 28 -11.43 6.96 -7.89
CA PRO A 28 -11.03 5.59 -7.57
C PRO A 28 -10.31 4.89 -8.73
N GLU A 29 -10.79 5.10 -9.96
CA GLU A 29 -10.24 4.51 -11.19
C GLU A 29 -8.79 4.92 -11.48
N ASN A 30 -8.36 6.08 -10.99
CA ASN A 30 -6.98 6.56 -11.13
C ASN A 30 -6.15 6.28 -9.88
N PHE A 31 -6.78 6.31 -8.70
CA PHE A 31 -6.13 6.00 -7.44
C PHE A 31 -5.60 4.58 -7.37
N TRP A 32 -6.44 3.58 -7.70
CA TRP A 32 -6.09 2.17 -7.52
C TRP A 32 -4.90 1.73 -8.37
N PRO A 33 -4.80 2.08 -9.67
CA PRO A 33 -3.60 1.80 -10.45
C PRO A 33 -2.34 2.50 -9.92
N ALA A 34 -2.46 3.74 -9.45
CA ALA A 34 -1.33 4.49 -8.89
C ALA A 34 -0.85 3.88 -7.56
N PHE A 35 -1.77 3.49 -6.68
CA PHE A 35 -1.46 2.82 -5.43
C PHE A 35 -0.86 1.42 -5.68
N ALA A 36 -1.43 0.64 -6.61
CA ALA A 36 -0.91 -0.68 -6.98
C ALA A 36 0.55 -0.59 -7.46
N GLY A 37 0.91 0.42 -8.26
CA GLY A 37 2.29 0.64 -8.70
C GLY A 37 3.30 0.79 -7.56
N GLU A 38 2.88 1.30 -6.40
CA GLU A 38 3.71 1.42 -5.20
C GLU A 38 3.61 0.20 -4.26
N ALA A 39 2.46 -0.47 -4.23
CA ALA A 39 2.19 -1.62 -3.36
C ALA A 39 2.73 -2.94 -3.92
N ASP A 40 2.65 -3.16 -5.23
CA ASP A 40 3.05 -4.40 -5.90
C ASP A 40 4.53 -4.75 -5.64
N PRO A 41 5.50 -3.81 -5.71
CA PRO A 41 6.90 -4.12 -5.37
C PRO A 41 7.10 -4.58 -3.92
N VAL A 42 6.23 -4.15 -3.00
CA VAL A 42 6.28 -4.57 -1.59
C VAL A 42 5.76 -6.01 -1.45
N LEU A 43 4.68 -6.34 -2.15
CA LEU A 43 4.09 -7.69 -2.18
C LEU A 43 5.02 -8.70 -2.87
N ASP A 44 5.56 -8.35 -4.04
CA ASP A 44 6.50 -9.17 -4.80
C ASP A 44 7.81 -9.41 -4.03
N GLY A 45 8.24 -8.42 -3.25
CA GLY A 45 9.43 -8.51 -2.41
C GLY A 45 9.22 -9.30 -1.11
N ALA A 46 7.98 -9.55 -0.69
CA ALA A 46 7.65 -10.18 0.58
C ALA A 46 7.77 -11.72 0.51
N PRO A 47 8.34 -12.37 1.55
CA PRO A 47 8.28 -13.82 1.65
C PRO A 47 6.84 -14.28 1.92
N ALA A 48 6.47 -15.47 1.48
CA ALA A 48 5.10 -15.99 1.56
C ALA A 48 4.48 -15.95 2.97
N HIS A 49 5.27 -16.10 4.04
CA HIS A 49 4.77 -16.04 5.41
C HIS A 49 4.44 -14.62 5.91
N ASP A 50 4.91 -13.58 5.21
CA ASP A 50 4.61 -12.18 5.52
C ASP A 50 3.55 -11.59 4.57
N HIS A 51 3.06 -12.33 3.56
CA HIS A 51 2.06 -11.84 2.60
C HIS A 51 0.78 -11.37 3.27
N ASP A 52 0.21 -12.19 4.16
CA ASP A 52 -0.99 -11.83 4.92
C ASP A 52 -0.76 -10.58 5.77
N TRP A 53 0.42 -10.48 6.40
CA TRP A 53 0.77 -9.33 7.23
C TRP A 53 0.93 -8.04 6.40
N VAL A 54 1.53 -8.13 5.21
CA VAL A 54 1.64 -6.99 4.28
C VAL A 54 0.25 -6.56 3.82
N ALA A 55 -0.62 -7.50 3.45
CA ALA A 55 -1.99 -7.24 3.01
C ALA A 55 -2.81 -6.54 4.11
N ASP A 56 -2.77 -7.06 5.34
CA ASP A 56 -3.44 -6.46 6.51
C ASP A 56 -2.98 -5.02 6.75
N ARG A 57 -1.67 -4.75 6.59
CA ARG A 57 -1.11 -3.41 6.80
C ARG A 57 -1.55 -2.45 5.70
N LEU A 58 -1.58 -2.88 4.45
CA LEU A 58 -2.08 -2.10 3.31
C LEU A 58 -3.57 -1.76 3.50
N GLU A 59 -4.39 -2.75 3.86
CA GLU A 59 -5.83 -2.52 4.10
C GLU A 59 -6.05 -1.55 5.28
N SER A 60 -5.26 -1.69 6.35
CA SER A 60 -5.33 -0.81 7.52
C SER A 60 -4.98 0.65 7.18
N MET A 61 -3.91 0.90 6.42
CA MET A 61 -3.55 2.28 6.03
C MET A 61 -4.58 2.88 5.08
N LEU A 62 -5.10 2.11 4.13
CA LEU A 62 -6.15 2.56 3.20
C LEU A 62 -7.41 2.97 3.96
N ARG A 63 -7.84 2.15 4.92
CA ARG A 63 -8.98 2.47 5.79
C ARG A 63 -8.73 3.70 6.65
N PHE A 64 -7.55 3.83 7.25
CA PHE A 64 -7.19 4.96 8.10
C PHE A 64 -7.18 6.28 7.34
N HIS A 65 -6.69 6.28 6.09
CA HIS A 65 -6.62 7.47 5.24
C HIS A 65 -7.89 7.74 4.43
N GLY A 66 -8.92 6.89 4.55
CA GLY A 66 -10.20 7.09 3.86
C GLY A 66 -10.13 6.85 2.36
N ALA A 67 -9.37 5.85 1.93
CA ALA A 67 -9.24 5.50 0.52
C ALA A 67 -10.62 5.22 -0.13
N PRO A 68 -10.81 5.63 -1.40
CA PRO A 68 -12.07 5.42 -2.10
C PRO A 68 -12.38 3.92 -2.23
N SER A 69 -13.66 3.55 -2.25
CA SER A 69 -14.02 2.13 -2.46
C SER A 69 -13.51 1.63 -3.83
N PRO A 70 -12.94 0.41 -3.91
CA PRO A 70 -12.64 -0.20 -5.18
C PRO A 70 -13.94 -0.40 -5.96
N ARG A 71 -13.95 0.03 -7.22
CA ARG A 71 -15.11 0.01 -8.11
C ARG A 71 -15.15 -1.25 -8.96
#